data_AF-A0A3A4RBN0-F1
#
_entry.id   AF-A0A3A4RBN0-F1
#
_cell.length_a   1.000
_cell.length_b   1.000
_cell.length_c   1.000
_cell.angle_alpha   90.00
_cell.angle_beta   90.00
_cell.angle_gamma   90.00
#
_symmetry.space_group_name_H-M   'P 1'
#
loop_
_entity.id
_entity.type
_entity.pdbx_description
1 polymer ?
#
loop_
_entity_poly.entity_id
_entity_poly.type
_entity_poly.pdbx_seq_one_letter_code
_entity_poly.pdbx_strand_id
1 'polypeptide(L)'
;MAARCAVARAGPGGRAALRPAPVRPAVVARGAVTRLIVLEAHINGQHYTTYRADGVIVSTATGSTGYSLAAGGPILHPNAQEFILVPIVPHLSLGNALVISSESQVQLKVR
;
A
#
# COMPACT_ATOMS: atom_id res chain seq x y z
N MET A 1 16.00 10.09 7.25
CA MET A 1 14.85 9.68 8.09
C MET A 1 14.09 8.60 7.33
N ALA A 2 14.31 7.33 7.66
CA ALA A 2 13.82 6.18 6.90
C ALA A 2 12.52 5.67 7.53
N ALA A 3 11.39 5.96 6.89
CA ALA A 3 10.10 5.51 7.36
C ALA A 3 10.00 3.98 7.14
N ARG A 4 9.61 3.24 8.19
CA ARG A 4 9.61 1.77 8.21
C ARG A 4 8.32 1.23 7.60
N CYS A 5 8.16 1.40 6.29
CA CYS A 5 7.06 0.77 5.57
C CYS A 5 7.35 -0.72 5.34
N ALA A 6 6.43 -1.58 5.79
CA ALA A 6 6.58 -3.02 5.77
C ALA A 6 5.76 -3.70 4.67
N VAL A 7 6.09 -3.48 3.39
CA VAL A 7 5.39 -4.16 2.30
C VAL A 7 5.89 -5.61 2.15
N ALA A 8 5.06 -6.58 2.55
CA ALA A 8 5.31 -8.00 2.30
C ALA A 8 4.79 -8.40 0.91
N ARG A 9 5.60 -9.10 0.12
CA ARG A 9 5.16 -9.81 -1.09
C ARG A 9 4.78 -11.24 -0.69
N ALA A 10 3.60 -11.70 -1.10
CA ALA A 10 3.21 -13.10 -0.99
C ALA A 10 3.51 -13.81 -2.33
N GLY A 11 4.58 -14.60 -2.33
CA GLY A 11 4.79 -15.69 -3.28
C GLY A 11 4.68 -17.03 -2.54
N PRO A 12 4.44 -18.15 -3.24
CA PRO A 12 4.32 -19.46 -2.59
C PRO A 12 5.66 -19.84 -1.95
N GLY A 13 5.72 -19.81 -0.61
CA GLY A 13 6.86 -20.32 0.18
C GLY A 13 7.98 -19.35 0.57
N GLY A 14 7.90 -18.05 0.24
CA GLY A 14 8.99 -17.10 0.53
C GLY A 14 8.70 -16.16 1.71
N ARG A 15 9.45 -16.26 2.82
CA ARG A 15 9.51 -15.19 3.83
C ARG A 15 10.08 -13.93 3.18
N ALA A 16 9.28 -12.88 3.04
CA ALA A 16 9.73 -11.61 2.50
C ALA A 16 10.52 -10.82 3.56
N ALA A 17 11.77 -10.46 3.24
CA ALA A 17 12.56 -9.56 4.05
C ALA A 17 12.20 -8.11 3.73
N LEU A 18 11.90 -7.36 4.79
CA LEU A 18 11.48 -5.97 4.76
C LEU A 18 12.67 -5.02 4.51
N ARG A 19 12.52 -4.04 3.63
CA ARG A 19 13.48 -2.94 3.50
C ARG A 19 12.78 -1.59 3.71
N PRO A 20 13.45 -0.61 4.36
CA PRO A 20 12.94 0.75 4.42
C PRO A 20 12.65 1.25 3.00
N ALA A 21 11.45 1.78 2.79
CA ALA A 21 11.04 2.26 1.48
C ALA A 21 11.91 3.46 1.07
N PRO A 22 12.48 3.49 -0.16
CA PRO A 22 13.06 4.71 -0.70
C PRO A 22 11.97 5.78 -0.89
N VAL A 23 12.36 6.99 -1.29
CA VAL A 23 11.48 8.14 -1.66
C VAL A 23 10.34 7.79 -2.64
N ARG A 24 10.36 6.60 -3.25
CA ARG A 24 9.43 6.15 -4.29
C ARG A 24 8.28 5.33 -3.68
N PRO A 25 7.05 5.46 -4.20
CA PRO A 25 5.92 4.63 -3.75
C PRO A 25 6.19 3.15 -4.02
N ALA A 26 5.71 2.29 -3.12
CA ALA A 26 5.71 0.84 -3.27
C ALA A 26 4.33 0.39 -3.77
N VAL A 27 4.30 -0.58 -4.69
CA VAL A 27 3.05 -1.09 -5.27
C VAL A 27 3.01 -2.61 -5.14
N VAL A 28 1.90 -3.11 -4.61
CA VAL A 28 1.54 -4.53 -4.68
C VAL A 28 0.42 -4.64 -5.70
N ALA A 29 0.68 -5.29 -6.82
CA ALA A 29 -0.29 -5.44 -7.89
C ALA A 29 -0.32 -6.88 -8.40
N ARG A 30 -1.40 -7.20 -9.11
CA ARG A 30 -1.51 -8.36 -9.98
C ARG A 30 -0.29 -8.42 -10.91
N GLY A 31 0.27 -9.62 -11.08
CA GLY A 31 1.25 -9.89 -12.15
C GLY A 31 0.55 -9.98 -13.52
N ALA A 32 1.05 -10.82 -14.42
CA ALA A 32 0.44 -11.09 -15.74
C ALA A 32 -0.94 -11.79 -15.70
N VAL A 33 -1.51 -11.98 -14.51
CA VAL A 33 -2.84 -12.59 -14.31
C VAL A 33 -3.89 -11.57 -14.76
N THR A 34 -5.08 -12.03 -15.19
CA THR A 34 -6.23 -11.19 -15.62
C THR A 34 -7.39 -11.10 -14.60
N ARG A 35 -7.32 -11.79 -13.46
CA ARG A 35 -8.29 -11.77 -12.34
C ARG A 35 -7.85 -10.95 -11.12
N LEU A 36 -8.75 -10.17 -10.50
CA LEU A 36 -8.45 -9.35 -9.31
C LEU A 36 -7.66 -10.12 -8.25
N ILE A 37 -6.73 -9.43 -7.58
CA ILE A 37 -6.05 -9.99 -6.41
C ILE A 37 -6.82 -9.65 -5.14
N VAL A 38 -6.83 -10.57 -4.19
CA VAL A 38 -7.41 -10.37 -2.87
C VAL A 38 -6.28 -10.05 -1.90
N LEU A 39 -6.29 -8.84 -1.34
CA LEU A 39 -5.25 -8.32 -0.46
C LEU A 39 -5.83 -8.04 0.92
N GLU A 40 -5.38 -8.76 1.93
CA GLU A 40 -5.65 -8.41 3.33
C GLU A 40 -4.68 -7.31 3.76
N ALA A 41 -5.23 -6.19 4.24
CA ALA A 41 -4.47 -5.10 4.82
C ALA A 41 -4.61 -5.13 6.34
N HIS A 42 -3.48 -5.18 7.04
CA HIS A 42 -3.39 -5.07 8.49
C HIS A 42 -2.58 -3.84 8.86
N ILE A 43 -3.04 -3.11 9.87
CA ILE A 43 -2.37 -1.92 10.41
C ILE A 43 -2.09 -2.18 11.88
N ASN A 44 -0.83 -2.10 12.28
CA ASN A 44 -0.39 -2.39 13.66
C ASN A 44 -0.88 -3.76 14.17
N GLY A 45 -0.86 -4.77 13.29
CA GLY A 45 -1.33 -6.13 13.58
C GLY A 45 -2.84 -6.33 13.53
N GLN A 46 -3.65 -5.27 13.47
CA GLN A 46 -5.11 -5.36 13.40
C GLN A 46 -5.60 -5.43 11.96
N HIS A 47 -6.61 -6.26 11.69
CA HIS A 47 -7.23 -6.31 10.37
C HIS A 47 -7.95 -5.00 10.07
N TYR A 48 -7.54 -4.31 9.00
CA TYR A 48 -8.18 -3.08 8.56
C TYR A 48 -9.25 -3.38 7.51
N THR A 49 -8.86 -4.01 6.40
CA THR A 49 -9.79 -4.38 5.34
C THR A 49 -9.23 -5.45 4.42
N THR A 50 -10.08 -5.97 3.54
CA THR A 50 -9.69 -6.84 2.43
C THR A 50 -10.01 -6.14 1.11
N TYR A 51 -8.98 -5.79 0.35
CA TYR A 51 -9.13 -5.21 -0.98
C TYR A 51 -9.32 -6.31 -2.02
N ARG A 52 -10.28 -6.13 -2.91
CA ARG A 52 -10.41 -6.88 -4.17
C ARG A 52 -10.11 -5.90 -5.28
N ALA A 53 -8.87 -5.88 -5.74
CA ALA A 53 -8.36 -4.79 -6.55
C ALA A 53 -7.30 -5.29 -7.53
N ASP A 54 -6.91 -4.45 -8.48
CA ASP A 54 -5.73 -4.72 -9.31
C ASP A 54 -4.44 -4.60 -8.49
N GLY A 55 -4.47 -3.82 -7.42
CA GLY A 55 -3.38 -3.66 -6.49
C GLY A 55 -3.67 -2.68 -5.37
N VAL A 56 -2.66 -2.43 -4.54
CA VAL A 56 -2.63 -1.39 -3.50
C VAL A 56 -1.28 -0.69 -3.57
N ILE A 57 -1.32 0.64 -3.52
CA ILE A 57 -0.16 1.52 -3.48
C ILE A 57 0.05 1.96 -2.04
N VAL A 58 1.31 1.90 -1.59
CA VAL A 58 1.78 2.56 -0.37
C VAL A 58 2.74 3.68 -0.79
N SER A 59 2.42 4.91 -0.44
CA SER A 59 3.19 6.09 -0.87
C SER A 59 3.63 6.95 0.31
N THR A 60 4.85 7.49 0.24
CA THR A 60 5.30 8.61 1.08
C THR A 60 4.61 9.90 0.64
N ALA A 61 4.76 10.97 1.43
CA ALA A 61 4.32 12.30 1.08
C ALA A 61 4.89 12.80 -0.26
N THR A 62 6.18 12.60 -0.53
CA THR A 62 6.80 12.96 -1.82
C THR A 62 6.24 12.14 -3.00
N GLY A 63 5.86 10.88 -2.75
CA GLY A 63 5.25 10.03 -3.77
C GLY A 63 3.76 10.29 -4.01
N SER A 64 3.13 11.15 -3.20
CA SER A 64 1.67 11.38 -3.25
C SER A 64 1.22 11.91 -4.60
N THR A 65 2.06 12.69 -5.28
CA THR A 65 1.81 13.26 -6.62
C THR A 65 2.07 12.28 -7.77
N GLY A 66 2.57 11.08 -7.47
CA GLY A 66 2.83 10.03 -8.45
C GLY A 66 1.63 9.11 -8.67
N TYR A 67 1.89 7.79 -8.68
CA TYR A 67 0.85 6.77 -8.87
C TYR A 67 -0.28 6.85 -7.83
N SER A 68 0.02 7.31 -6.62
CA SER A 68 -0.99 7.53 -5.59
C SER A 68 -2.06 8.53 -6.06
N LEU A 69 -1.67 9.66 -6.65
CA LEU A 69 -2.60 10.64 -7.21
C LEU A 69 -3.41 10.06 -8.37
N ALA A 70 -2.76 9.31 -9.26
CA ALA A 70 -3.44 8.65 -10.38
C ALA A 70 -4.49 7.63 -9.93
N ALA A 71 -4.29 7.00 -8.77
CA ALA A 71 -5.24 6.08 -8.15
C ALA A 71 -6.29 6.77 -7.27
N GLY A 72 -6.33 8.10 -7.23
CA GLY A 72 -7.32 8.88 -6.45
C GLY A 72 -6.88 9.21 -5.02
N GLY A 73 -5.60 9.07 -4.68
CA GLY A 73 -5.04 9.48 -3.40
C GLY A 73 -4.83 11.00 -3.28
N PRO A 74 -4.77 11.55 -2.05
CA PRO A 74 -4.58 12.97 -1.81
C PRO A 74 -3.15 13.42 -2.12
N ILE A 75 -2.97 14.74 -2.28
CA ILE A 75 -1.64 15.37 -2.29
C ILE A 75 -1.27 15.71 -0.84
N LEU A 76 -0.10 15.27 -0.41
CA LEU A 76 0.48 15.65 0.88
C LEU A 76 1.58 16.68 0.69
N HIS A 77 1.77 17.53 1.69
CA HIS A 77 2.92 18.43 1.71
C HIS A 77 4.23 17.61 1.75
N PRO A 78 5.29 17.97 1.00
CA PRO A 78 6.51 17.14 0.91
C PRO A 78 7.20 16.83 2.25
N ASN A 79 7.03 17.69 3.26
CA ASN A 79 7.58 17.52 4.60
C ASN A 79 6.64 16.73 5.56
N ALA A 80 5.46 16.33 5.10
CA ALA A 80 4.55 15.49 5.85
C ALA A 80 5.20 14.12 6.10
N GLN A 81 4.95 13.54 7.27
CA GLN A 81 5.56 12.26 7.68
C GLN A 81 4.57 11.11 7.55
N GLU A 82 3.38 11.35 7.02
CA GLU A 82 2.35 10.35 6.82
C GLU A 82 2.60 9.54 5.54
N PHE A 83 2.00 8.35 5.51
CA PHE A 83 1.90 7.54 4.31
C PHE A 83 0.46 7.51 3.80
N ILE A 84 0.33 7.24 2.50
CA ILE A 84 -0.94 6.98 1.83
C ILE A 84 -1.02 5.50 1.50
N LEU A 85 -2.13 4.86 1.84
CA LEU A 85 -2.54 3.54 1.36
C LEU A 85 -3.74 3.73 0.43
N VAL A 86 -3.60 3.42 -0.86
CA VAL A 86 -4.68 3.61 -1.85
C VAL A 86 -4.82 2.38 -2.76
N PRO A 87 -6.02 1.77 -2.88
CA PRO A 87 -6.24 0.66 -3.80
C PRO A 87 -6.29 1.13 -5.26
N ILE A 88 -5.83 0.27 -6.18
CA ILE A 88 -5.92 0.47 -7.63
C ILE A 88 -7.17 -0.25 -8.13
N VAL A 89 -8.17 0.50 -8.61
CA VAL A 89 -9.44 -0.02 -9.15
C VAL A 89 -10.09 -1.06 -8.20
N PRO A 90 -10.49 -0.64 -6.99
CA PRO A 90 -11.15 -1.52 -6.03
C PRO A 90 -12.55 -1.93 -6.51
N HIS A 91 -12.90 -3.19 -6.33
CA HIS A 91 -14.23 -3.74 -6.63
C HIS A 91 -14.91 -4.24 -5.36
N LEU A 92 -16.02 -3.61 -4.98
CA LEU A 92 -16.82 -3.99 -3.80
C LEU A 92 -16.00 -4.07 -2.49
N SER A 93 -14.93 -3.27 -2.39
CA SER A 93 -14.11 -3.06 -1.18
C SER A 93 -13.97 -1.56 -0.91
N LEU A 94 -13.42 -1.18 0.25
CA LEU A 94 -13.11 0.22 0.54
C LEU A 94 -12.24 0.81 -0.59
N GLY A 95 -12.66 1.94 -1.15
CA GLY A 95 -11.96 2.59 -2.26
C GLY A 95 -11.24 3.89 -1.89
N ASN A 96 -11.49 4.40 -0.69
CA ASN A 96 -10.88 5.64 -0.24
C ASN A 96 -9.40 5.41 0.08
N ALA A 97 -8.58 6.42 -0.24
CA ALA A 97 -7.22 6.49 0.25
C ALA A 97 -7.21 6.69 1.77
N LEU A 98 -6.32 5.98 2.46
CA LEU A 98 -6.09 6.11 3.88
C LEU A 98 -4.76 6.83 4.11
N VAL A 99 -4.78 7.91 4.88
CA VAL A 99 -3.57 8.60 5.35
C VAL A 99 -3.26 8.12 6.76
N ILE A 100 -2.04 7.63 6.99
CA ILE A 100 -1.63 7.03 8.27
C ILE A 100 -0.26 7.55 8.72
N SER A 101 -0.02 7.52 10.03
CA SER A 101 1.27 7.89 10.62
C SER A 101 2.42 7.02 10.08
N SER A 102 3.61 7.60 9.89
CA SER A 102 4.82 6.85 9.52
C SER A 102 5.28 5.82 10.54
N GLU A 103 4.81 5.93 11.78
CA GLU A 103 5.08 4.95 12.83
C GLU A 103 4.22 3.70 12.68
N SER A 104 3.20 3.74 11.82
CA SER A 104 2.28 2.64 11.63
C SER A 104 2.93 1.52 10.82
N GLN A 105 2.76 0.28 11.29
CA GLN A 105 3.18 -0.90 10.55
C GLN A 105 2.04 -1.39 9.66
N VAL A 106 2.19 -1.20 8.35
CA VAL A 106 1.27 -1.76 7.34
C VAL A 106 1.77 -3.12 6.91
N GLN A 107 0.89 -4.12 6.92
CA GLN A 107 1.16 -5.45 6.36
C GLN A 107 0.11 -5.76 5.30
N LEU A 108 0.57 -6.15 4.10
CA LEU A 108 -0.28 -6.57 2.99
C LEU A 108 -0.05 -8.06 2.71
N LYS A 109 -1.11 -8.84 2.65
CA LYS A 109 -1.05 -10.28 2.38
C LYS A 109 -1.96 -10.63 1.20
N VAL A 110 -1.37 -11.23 0.15
CA VAL A 110 -2.15 -11.76 -0.98
C VAL A 110 -2.77 -13.10 -0.58
N ARG A 111 -4.05 -13.27 -0.87
CA ARG A 111 -4.78 -14.55 -0.77
C ARG A 111 -4.84 -15.26 -2.12
#